data_AF-A0A6A1Z7L6-F1
#
_entry.id   AF-A0A6A1Z7L6-F1
#
_cell.length_a   1.000
_cell.length_b   1.000
_cell.length_c   1.000
_cell.angle_alpha   90.00
_cell.angle_beta   90.00
_cell.angle_gamma   90.00
#
_symmetry.space_group_name_H-M   'P 1'
#
loop_
_entity.id
_entity.type
_entity.pdbx_description
1 polymer ?
#
loop_
_entity_poly.entity_id
_entity_poly.type
_entity_poly.pdbx_seq_one_letter_code
_entity_poly.pdbx_strand_id
1 'polypeptide(L)'
;MSNYRKPVYGNPGSWEGGEDIIPLTREEAQKWYEKASNDDEEFAPDEVYEREFGQIEKTDEMVDLHVKISQGAFRKLERLVQAQKASKQDIIEQLIWSAD
;
A
#
# COMPACT_ATOMS: atom_id res chain seq x y z
N MET A 1 15.56 9.18 -11.99
CA MET A 1 16.96 8.99 -11.60
C MET A 1 16.96 8.56 -10.14
N SER A 2 17.53 7.40 -9.82
CA SER A 2 17.54 6.85 -8.45
C SER A 2 18.56 7.61 -7.59
N ASN A 3 18.17 8.05 -6.39
CA ASN A 3 19.04 8.81 -5.47
C ASN A 3 19.90 7.92 -4.56
N TYR A 4 19.86 6.61 -4.77
CA TYR A 4 20.55 5.63 -3.92
C TYR A 4 21.98 5.42 -4.40
N ARG A 5 22.92 5.44 -3.44
CA ARG A 5 24.35 5.22 -3.67
C ARG A 5 24.87 4.23 -2.65
N LYS A 6 25.75 3.32 -3.07
CA LYS A 6 26.49 2.42 -2.19
C LYS A 6 27.99 2.70 -2.28
N PRO A 7 28.75 2.59 -1.17
CA PRO A 7 30.21 2.70 -1.21
C PRO A 7 30.79 1.50 -1.96
N VAL A 8 31.77 1.75 -2.83
CA VAL A 8 32.49 0.67 -3.54
C VAL A 8 33.47 0.00 -2.58
N TYR A 9 33.33 -1.31 -2.41
CA TYR A 9 34.21 -2.07 -1.53
C TYR A 9 35.67 -2.00 -2.02
N GLY A 10 36.57 -1.47 -1.17
CA GLY A 10 38.00 -1.33 -1.47
C GLY A 10 38.44 0.03 -2.02
N ASN A 11 37.55 1.01 -2.21
CA ASN A 11 37.93 2.35 -2.66
C ASN A 11 37.25 3.46 -1.81
N PRO A 12 37.93 3.94 -0.74
CA PRO A 12 37.39 4.99 0.12
C PRO A 12 37.28 6.30 -0.65
N GLY A 13 36.05 6.66 -1.03
CA GLY A 13 35.73 7.88 -1.79
C GLY A 13 34.98 7.63 -3.10
N SER A 14 34.85 6.36 -3.53
CA SER A 14 34.07 5.99 -4.71
C SER A 14 32.65 5.57 -4.32
N TRP A 15 31.66 6.21 -4.94
CA TRP A 15 30.24 5.93 -4.77
C TRP A 15 29.68 5.49 -6.12
N GLU A 16 29.17 4.27 -6.20
CA GLU A 16 28.43 3.84 -7.38
C GLU A 16 27.01 4.41 -7.31
N GLY A 17 26.62 5.15 -8.35
CA GLY A 17 25.24 5.55 -8.58
C GLY A 17 24.44 4.31 -8.94
N GLY A 18 23.46 3.94 -8.11
CA GLY A 18 22.68 2.73 -8.28
C GLY A 18 21.64 2.87 -9.40
N GLU A 19 22.06 2.80 -10.66
CA GLU A 19 21.12 2.60 -11.77
C GLU A 19 20.39 1.25 -11.63
N ASP A 20 21.00 0.27 -10.96
CA ASP A 20 20.45 -1.06 -10.70
C ASP A 20 19.93 -1.29 -9.27
N ILE A 21 19.86 -0.25 -8.43
CA ILE A 21 19.17 -0.38 -7.13
C ILE A 21 17.67 -0.24 -7.38
N ILE A 22 17.05 -1.38 -7.65
CA ILE A 22 15.59 -1.53 -7.66
C ILE A 22 15.16 -1.62 -6.20
N PRO A 23 14.43 -0.63 -5.66
CA PRO A 23 13.87 -0.74 -4.31
C PRO A 23 12.99 -1.98 -4.25
N LEU A 24 13.12 -2.76 -3.17
CA LEU A 24 12.21 -3.88 -2.93
C LEU A 24 10.78 -3.34 -2.85
N THR A 25 9.84 -4.11 -3.38
CA THR A 25 8.43 -3.87 -3.11
C THR A 25 8.17 -4.04 -1.61
N ARG A 26 7.08 -3.45 -1.11
CA ARG A 26 6.68 -3.56 0.31
C ARG A 26 6.67 -5.01 0.79
N GLU A 27 6.11 -5.90 -0.03
CA GLU A 27 6.01 -7.34 0.26
C GLU A 27 7.37 -8.04 0.29
N GLU A 28 8.29 -7.67 -0.61
CA GLU A 28 9.64 -8.23 -0.64
C GLU A 28 10.49 -7.73 0.52
N ALA A 29 10.35 -6.45 0.90
CA ALA A 29 11.00 -5.87 2.06
C ALA A 29 10.53 -6.52 3.37
N GLN A 30 9.22 -6.75 3.49
CA GLN A 30 8.63 -7.45 4.63
C GLN A 30 9.19 -8.88 4.76
N LYS A 31 9.15 -9.67 3.68
CA LYS A 31 9.69 -11.05 3.67
C LYS A 31 11.19 -11.10 4.00
N TRP A 32 11.95 -10.14 3.49
CA TRP A 32 13.37 -10.03 3.82
C TRP A 32 13.57 -9.78 5.31
N TYR A 33 12.80 -8.87 5.90
CA TYR A 33 12.89 -8.53 7.31
C TYR A 33 12.49 -9.70 8.21
N GLU A 34 11.36 -10.36 7.92
CA GLU A 34 10.90 -11.54 8.67
C GLU A 34 11.94 -12.66 8.64
N LYS A 35 12.61 -12.85 7.50
CA LYS A 35 13.71 -13.83 7.40
C LYS A 35 14.92 -13.41 8.25
N ALA A 36 15.29 -12.14 8.21
CA ALA A 36 16.40 -11.61 9.01
C ALA A 36 16.12 -11.70 10.52
N SER A 37 14.88 -11.45 10.94
CA SER A 37 14.42 -11.55 12.34
C SER A 37 14.53 -12.97 12.89
N ASN A 38 14.21 -13.98 12.08
CA ASN A 38 14.39 -15.39 12.46
C ASN A 38 15.86 -15.81 12.59
N ASP A 39 16.77 -15.14 11.88
CA ASP A 39 18.21 -15.44 11.87
C ASP A 39 18.96 -14.69 12.99
N ASP A 40 18.54 -13.46 13.33
CA ASP A 40 19.13 -12.62 14.40
C ASP A 40 18.16 -11.53 14.93
N GLU A 41 17.66 -11.71 16.16
CA GLU A 41 16.74 -10.78 16.82
C GLU A 41 17.36 -9.39 17.10
N GLU A 42 18.68 -9.26 17.15
CA GLU A 42 19.36 -7.98 17.45
C GLU A 42 19.19 -6.97 16.31
N PHE A 43 19.17 -7.45 15.06
CA PHE A 43 19.09 -6.59 13.87
C PHE A 43 17.67 -6.38 13.34
N ALA A 44 16.72 -7.20 13.77
CA ALA A 44 15.34 -7.14 13.31
C ALA A 44 14.34 -7.42 14.46
N PRO A 45 14.33 -6.57 15.51
CA PRO A 45 13.45 -6.75 16.67
C PRO A 45 11.97 -6.55 16.30
N ASP A 46 11.09 -7.23 17.03
CA ASP A 46 9.63 -7.18 16.84
C ASP A 46 9.08 -5.74 16.92
N GLU A 47 9.65 -4.89 17.80
CA GLU A 47 9.25 -3.49 17.92
C GLU A 47 9.41 -2.70 16.61
N VAL A 48 10.46 -3.00 15.85
CA VAL A 48 10.70 -2.36 14.55
C VAL A 48 9.79 -3.00 13.49
N TYR A 49 9.55 -4.31 13.54
CA TYR A 49 8.58 -4.95 12.64
C TYR A 49 7.18 -4.34 12.79
N GLU A 50 6.69 -4.23 14.02
CA GLU A 50 5.35 -3.70 14.29
C GLU A 50 5.22 -2.23 13.88
N ARG A 51 6.28 -1.44 14.03
CA ARG A 51 6.31 -0.03 13.60
C ARG A 51 6.31 0.13 12.09
N GLU A 52 7.12 -0.66 11.36
CA GLU A 52 7.32 -0.48 9.91
C GLU A 52 6.30 -1.29 9.07
N PHE A 53 5.78 -2.40 9.60
CA PHE A 53 4.91 -3.34 8.88
C PHE A 53 3.63 -3.74 9.64
N GLY A 54 3.66 -3.78 10.97
CA GLY A 54 2.51 -4.22 11.80
C GLY A 54 1.35 -3.22 11.84
N GLN A 55 1.60 -1.95 11.52
CA GLN A 55 0.54 -1.02 11.16
C GLN A 55 0.04 -1.36 9.75
N ILE A 56 -0.91 -2.30 9.67
CA ILE A 56 -2.02 -2.10 8.73
C ILE A 56 -2.73 -0.86 9.27
N GLU A 57 -2.25 0.31 8.89
CA GLU A 57 -3.14 1.46 8.89
C GLU A 57 -4.36 0.98 8.10
N LYS A 58 -5.48 0.76 8.79
CA LYS A 58 -6.78 1.07 8.22
C LYS A 58 -6.72 2.57 7.98
N THR A 59 -5.99 2.95 6.94
CA THR A 59 -6.09 4.29 6.42
C THR A 59 -7.54 4.37 5.96
N ASP A 60 -8.34 5.20 6.62
CA ASP A 60 -9.53 5.82 6.03
C ASP A 60 -9.11 6.77 4.88
N GLU A 61 -8.05 6.41 4.16
CA GLU A 61 -7.59 7.11 2.97
C GLU A 61 -8.60 6.81 1.88
N MET A 62 -9.38 7.84 1.58
CA MET A 62 -10.29 7.85 0.45
C MET A 62 -9.49 7.61 -0.83
N VAL A 63 -9.77 6.50 -1.52
CA VAL A 63 -9.17 6.18 -2.82
C VAL A 63 -10.13 6.63 -3.92
N ASP A 64 -9.66 7.47 -4.84
CA ASP A 64 -10.42 7.83 -6.03
C ASP A 64 -10.50 6.63 -6.99
N LEU A 65 -11.70 6.11 -7.19
CA LEU A 65 -11.96 5.00 -8.11
C LEU A 65 -12.84 5.46 -9.28
N HIS A 66 -12.34 5.27 -10.50
CA HIS A 66 -13.12 5.50 -11.71
C HIS A 66 -13.56 4.18 -12.34
N VAL A 67 -14.85 3.87 -12.23
CA VAL A 67 -15.45 2.64 -12.80
C VAL A 67 -16.39 2.95 -13.96
N LYS A 68 -16.44 2.04 -14.92
CA LYS A 68 -17.45 2.05 -15.98
C LYS A 68 -18.54 1.03 -15.65
N ILE A 69 -19.78 1.48 -15.55
CA ILE A 69 -20.95 0.63 -15.32
C ILE A 69 -21.97 0.79 -16.45
N SER A 70 -22.89 -0.17 -16.55
CA SER A 70 -23.98 -0.07 -17.53
C SER A 70 -24.90 1.12 -17.23
N GLN A 71 -25.52 1.70 -18.27
CA GLN A 71 -26.46 2.81 -18.10
C GLN A 71 -27.66 2.44 -17.20
N GLY A 72 -28.09 1.18 -17.24
CA GLY A 72 -29.15 0.67 -16.37
C GLY A 72 -28.76 0.65 -14.89
N ALA A 73 -27.53 0.24 -14.58
CA ALA A 73 -26.99 0.27 -13.21
C ALA A 73 -26.85 1.72 -12.71
N PHE A 74 -26.36 2.63 -13.55
CA PHE A 74 -26.24 4.04 -13.20
C PHE A 74 -27.60 4.67 -12.85
N ARG A 75 -28.64 4.42 -13.65
CA ARG A 75 -30.01 4.91 -13.37
C ARG A 75 -30.57 4.35 -12.05
N LYS A 76 -30.25 3.10 -11.71
CA LYS A 76 -30.65 2.51 -10.42
C LYS A 76 -29.91 3.18 -9.26
N LEU A 77 -28.61 3.44 -9.40
CA LEU A 77 -27.82 4.18 -8.41
C LEU A 77 -28.41 5.56 -8.14
N GLU A 78 -28.77 6.33 -9.19
CA GLU A 78 -29.40 7.64 -9.03
C GLU A 78 -30.74 7.60 -8.30
N ARG A 79 -31.55 6.57 -8.56
CA ARG A 79 -32.82 6.37 -7.83
C ARG A 79 -32.58 6.05 -6.36
N LEU A 80 -31.57 5.25 -6.04
CA LEU A 80 -31.21 4.92 -4.65
C LEU A 80 -30.72 6.15 -3.89
N VAL A 81 -29.88 6.97 -4.52
CA VAL A 81 -29.41 8.26 -4.00
C VAL A 81 -30.59 9.17 -3.65
N GLN A 82 -31.58 9.28 -4.54
CA GLN A 82 -32.78 10.09 -4.29
C GLN A 82 -33.67 9.51 -3.18
N ALA A 83 -33.84 8.19 -3.15
CA ALA A 83 -34.71 7.53 -2.18
C ALA A 83 -34.14 7.60 -0.76
N GLN A 84 -32.82 7.44 -0.60
CA GLN A 84 -32.17 7.36 0.70
C GLN A 84 -31.60 8.71 1.18
N LYS A 85 -31.64 9.75 0.34
CA LYS A 85 -31.04 11.08 0.61
C LYS A 85 -29.57 10.99 1.03
N ALA A 86 -28.84 10.03 0.45
CA ALA A 86 -27.43 9.77 0.72
C ALA A 86 -26.59 10.07 -0.53
N SER A 87 -25.28 10.24 -0.39
CA SER A 87 -24.41 10.49 -1.54
C SER A 87 -24.23 9.23 -2.40
N LYS A 88 -23.77 9.40 -3.65
CA LYS A 88 -23.42 8.25 -4.51
C LYS A 88 -22.36 7.35 -3.85
N GLN A 89 -21.41 7.97 -3.14
CA GLN A 89 -20.35 7.27 -2.41
C GLN A 89 -20.94 6.41 -1.29
N ASP A 90 -21.78 6.98 -0.42
CA ASP A 90 -22.38 6.26 0.70
C ASP A 90 -23.16 5.03 0.22
N ILE A 91 -23.91 5.18 -0.86
CA ILE A 91 -24.66 4.07 -1.45
C ILE A 91 -23.74 3.00 -2.02
N ILE A 92 -22.64 3.38 -2.67
CA ILE A 92 -21.66 2.42 -3.20
C ILE A 92 -20.98 1.67 -2.06
N GLU A 93 -20.54 2.37 -1.02
CA GLU A 93 -19.92 1.75 0.16
C GLU A 93 -20.90 0.77 0.83
N GLN A 94 -22.14 1.18 1.08
CA GLN A 94 -23.17 0.30 1.64
C GLN A 94 -23.41 -0.96 0.77
N LEU A 95 -23.42 -0.82 -0.55
CA LEU A 95 -23.58 -1.95 -1.46
C LEU A 95 -22.37 -2.89 -1.45
N ILE A 96 -21.16 -2.37 -1.24
CA ILE A 96 -19.95 -3.18 -1.10
C ILE A 96 -19.99 -3.94 0.23
N TRP A 97 -20.28 -3.27 1.33
CA TRP A 97 -20.35 -3.88 2.66
C TRP A 97 -21.52 -4.84 2.86
N SER A 98 -22.57 -4.75 2.04
CA SER A 98 -23.73 -5.67 2.09
C SER A 98 -23.62 -6.85 1.11
N ALA A 99 -22.56 -6.90 0.31
CA ALA A 99 -22.31 -7.99 -0.64
C ALA A 99 -21.48 -9.15 -0.04
N ASP A 100 -20.97 -8.99 1.19
CA ASP A 100 -20.44 -10.06 2.05
C ASP A 100 -21.56 -10.76 2.83
#